data_AF-A0A3B6NPJ8-F1
#
_entry.id   AF-A0A3B6NPJ8-F1
#
_cell.length_a   1.000
_cell.length_b   1.000
_cell.length_c   1.000
_cell.angle_alpha   90.00
_cell.angle_beta   90.00
_cell.angle_gamma   90.00
#
_symmetry.space_group_name_H-M   'P 1'
#
loop_
_entity.id
_entity.type
_entity.pdbx_description
1 polymer ?
#
loop_
_entity_poly.entity_id
_entity_poly.type
_entity_poly.pdbx_seq_one_letter_code
_entity_poly.pdbx_strand_id
1 'polypeptide(L)'
;MAAASLSRLSRRASAAAAPSLRRILSSTATAPAAPSSSPPPVAAAAAGADRVRWDYRGQRQLVPLGQWLPKVAVDAYVAPDAVLAGQVTVHDGASVWSGSVLRGDLNKITLGFCANVQERSVLHAAWSASTGLPAETLVDRYVTVGAYCLLRSCTIEPECIIGQHSILMEGSLVETNSVLEAGSVLAPGRRIPTGELWAGNPARFVRKLTNEEIMEIPKLAVAINDLMQSHFSEFLPYSNAYLEVEKLKKSFSIPL
;
A
#
# COMPACT_ATOMS: atom_id res chain seq x y z
N MET A 1 -52.25 41.76 17.92
CA MET A 1 -53.00 42.02 19.17
C MET A 1 -53.05 40.70 19.93
N ALA A 2 -52.28 40.56 21.01
CA ALA A 2 -52.67 40.91 22.38
C ALA A 2 -53.78 39.96 22.90
N ALA A 3 -53.40 38.90 23.64
CA ALA A 3 -53.42 38.82 25.12
C ALA A 3 -54.82 38.37 25.64
N ALA A 4 -55.01 37.68 26.77
CA ALA A 4 -54.16 37.49 27.95
C ALA A 4 -54.57 36.25 28.80
N SER A 5 -53.65 35.76 29.65
CA SER A 5 -53.87 35.37 31.08
C SER A 5 -54.81 34.18 31.44
N LEU A 6 -54.69 33.46 32.57
CA LEU A 6 -53.86 33.57 33.78
C LEU A 6 -53.69 32.19 34.48
N SER A 7 -52.62 32.06 35.26
CA SER A 7 -52.17 30.95 36.13
C SER A 7 -53.19 30.18 37.02
N ARG A 8 -52.83 28.95 37.47
CA ARG A 8 -52.94 28.54 38.90
C ARG A 8 -52.14 27.27 39.32
N LEU A 9 -51.14 27.51 40.17
CA LEU A 9 -50.71 26.77 41.38
C LEU A 9 -50.87 25.22 41.50
N SER A 10 -49.71 24.55 41.52
CA SER A 10 -49.19 23.67 42.60
C SER A 10 -50.15 22.95 43.57
N ARG A 11 -49.93 21.64 43.75
CA ARG A 11 -50.09 20.97 45.06
C ARG A 11 -49.02 19.88 45.25
N ARG A 12 -48.67 19.61 46.53
CA ARG A 12 -47.46 18.91 47.00
C ARG A 12 -47.85 17.81 48.01
N ALA A 13 -46.97 16.82 48.24
CA ALA A 13 -47.02 15.80 49.31
C ALA A 13 -48.10 14.68 49.13
N SER A 14 -47.94 13.44 49.61
CA SER A 14 -46.84 12.67 50.28
C SER A 14 -47.19 11.16 50.19
N ALA A 15 -46.29 10.23 49.81
CA ALA A 15 -45.28 9.49 50.60
C ALA A 15 -45.77 8.17 51.28
N ALA A 16 -44.82 7.23 51.49
CA ALA A 16 -44.90 5.87 52.07
C ALA A 16 -45.61 4.80 51.19
N ALA A 17 -45.13 3.56 51.02
CA ALA A 17 -43.88 2.86 51.39
C ALA A 17 -43.57 1.78 50.30
N ALA A 18 -42.60 0.84 50.33
CA ALA A 18 -41.59 0.38 51.30
C ALA A 18 -40.33 -0.17 50.54
N PRO A 19 -39.22 -0.57 51.21
CA PRO A 19 -37.92 -0.78 50.54
C PRO A 19 -37.41 -2.25 50.46
N SER A 20 -36.57 -2.57 49.46
CA SER A 20 -35.41 -3.48 49.55
C SER A 20 -34.70 -3.67 48.17
N LEU A 21 -33.50 -4.27 48.17
CA LEU A 21 -32.74 -4.74 46.98
C LEU A 21 -32.08 -3.70 46.03
N ARG A 22 -31.68 -2.52 46.52
CA ARG A 22 -30.63 -1.69 45.86
C ARG A 22 -29.63 -1.07 46.85
N ARG A 23 -28.94 -1.89 47.65
CA ARG A 23 -27.82 -1.41 48.49
C ARG A 23 -26.77 -2.46 48.90
N ILE A 24 -26.24 -3.20 47.94
CA ILE A 24 -24.91 -3.85 48.04
C ILE A 24 -24.18 -3.54 46.72
N LEU A 25 -22.84 -3.45 46.75
CA LEU A 25 -21.98 -2.94 45.66
C LEU A 25 -21.88 -1.40 45.54
N SER A 26 -21.74 -0.72 46.68
CA SER A 26 -20.99 0.55 46.75
C SER A 26 -19.58 0.29 47.29
N SER A 27 -18.80 -0.53 46.58
CA SER A 27 -17.35 -0.60 46.79
C SER A 27 -16.69 0.46 45.91
N THR A 28 -16.08 1.47 46.54
CA THR A 28 -15.27 2.49 45.86
C THR A 28 -14.00 1.86 45.30
N ALA A 29 -14.09 1.29 44.10
CA ALA A 29 -12.94 0.92 43.28
C ALA A 29 -12.34 2.20 42.64
N THR A 30 -11.75 3.06 43.47
CA THR A 30 -10.77 4.04 43.00
C THR A 30 -9.54 3.26 42.54
N ALA A 31 -9.56 2.82 41.28
CA ALA A 31 -8.34 2.42 40.60
C ALA A 31 -7.34 3.59 40.71
N PRO A 32 -6.10 3.37 41.19
CA PRO A 32 -5.11 4.42 41.18
C PRO A 32 -4.90 4.86 39.73
N ALA A 33 -5.09 6.14 39.45
CA ALA A 33 -4.79 6.69 38.14
C ALA A 33 -3.31 6.40 37.85
N ALA A 34 -3.04 5.54 36.87
CA ALA A 34 -1.69 5.32 36.40
C ALA A 34 -1.11 6.69 35.99
N PRO A 35 0.11 7.04 36.44
CA PRO A 35 0.67 8.35 36.12
C PRO A 35 0.74 8.48 34.60
N SER A 36 0.02 9.46 34.05
CA SER A 36 0.09 9.80 32.63
C SER A 36 1.38 10.56 32.34
N SER A 37 2.52 9.94 32.63
CA SER A 37 3.80 10.32 32.04
C SER A 37 3.69 10.03 30.55
N SER A 38 3.43 11.08 29.76
CA SER A 38 3.87 11.06 28.38
C SER A 38 5.35 10.62 28.36
N PRO A 39 5.76 9.72 27.45
CA PRO A 39 7.17 9.46 27.29
C PRO A 39 7.86 10.81 27.06
N PRO A 40 9.02 11.08 27.69
CA PRO A 40 9.75 12.31 27.41
C PRO A 40 9.94 12.40 25.89
N PRO A 41 9.86 13.59 25.28
CA PRO A 41 10.15 13.73 23.86
C PRO A 41 11.54 13.14 23.64
N VAL A 42 11.60 12.03 22.90
CA VAL A 42 12.85 11.30 22.69
C VAL A 42 13.80 12.30 22.06
N ALA A 43 14.79 12.75 22.85
CA ALA A 43 15.67 13.84 22.46
C ALA A 43 16.24 13.47 21.11
N ALA A 44 15.95 14.28 20.09
CA ALA A 44 16.15 13.92 18.69
C ALA A 44 17.56 13.39 18.51
N ALA A 45 17.67 12.06 18.33
CA ALA A 45 18.90 11.33 18.62
C ALA A 45 20.03 11.98 17.85
N ALA A 46 21.00 12.55 18.58
CA ALA A 46 22.04 13.38 18.00
C ALA A 46 22.66 12.63 16.83
N ALA A 47 22.47 13.16 15.62
CA ALA A 47 22.85 12.46 14.40
C ALA A 47 24.36 12.21 14.47
N GLY A 48 24.73 10.94 14.69
CA GLY A 48 26.13 10.55 14.91
C GLY A 48 26.99 11.09 13.78
N ALA A 49 28.20 11.56 14.10
CA ALA A 49 29.07 12.27 13.16
C ALA A 49 29.32 11.49 11.85
N ASP A 50 29.27 10.16 11.93
CA ASP A 50 29.48 9.24 10.81
C ASP A 50 28.26 9.10 9.87
N ARG A 51 27.11 9.72 10.17
CA ARG A 51 25.93 9.71 9.29
C ARG A 51 26.14 10.64 8.10
N VAL A 52 26.49 10.03 6.98
CA VAL A 52 26.63 10.70 5.68
C VAL A 52 25.28 11.31 5.24
N ARG A 53 25.32 12.54 4.73
CA ARG A 53 24.14 13.26 4.17
C ARG A 53 23.97 13.07 2.67
N TRP A 54 25.04 12.72 1.96
CA TRP A 54 25.07 12.54 0.51
C TRP A 54 25.92 11.32 0.16
N ASP A 55 25.25 10.25 -0.27
CA ASP A 55 25.89 9.08 -0.82
C ASP A 55 26.04 9.23 -2.33
N TYR A 56 27.29 9.28 -2.82
CA TYR A 56 27.62 9.42 -4.25
C TYR A 56 27.04 8.32 -5.16
N ARG A 57 26.57 7.21 -4.57
CA ARG A 57 25.95 6.07 -5.27
C ARG A 57 24.46 6.27 -5.55
N GLY A 58 23.83 7.26 -4.92
CA GLY A 58 22.38 7.40 -4.88
C GLY A 58 21.70 6.25 -4.14
N GLN A 59 20.37 6.18 -4.28
CA GLN A 59 19.58 5.07 -3.76
C GLN A 59 19.81 3.81 -4.62
N ARG A 60 20.03 2.66 -3.98
CA ARG A 60 20.13 1.37 -4.70
C ARG A 60 18.75 0.90 -5.13
N GLN A 61 18.64 0.49 -6.40
CA GLN A 61 17.43 -0.10 -6.97
C GLN A 61 17.07 -1.44 -6.28
N LEU A 62 18.03 -2.36 -6.16
CA LEU A 62 17.86 -3.63 -5.46
C LEU A 62 18.49 -3.57 -4.06
N VAL A 63 17.67 -3.74 -3.02
CA VAL A 63 18.07 -3.65 -1.61
C VAL A 63 17.86 -5.01 -0.92
N PRO A 64 18.92 -5.82 -0.72
CA PRO A 64 18.81 -7.03 0.08
C PRO A 64 18.60 -6.70 1.56
N LEU A 65 17.74 -7.48 2.23
CA LEU A 65 17.47 -7.38 3.66
C LEU A 65 17.70 -8.75 4.32
N GLY A 66 18.78 -8.87 5.11
CA GLY A 66 19.19 -10.15 5.70
C GLY A 66 19.51 -11.18 4.61
N GLN A 67 18.78 -12.29 4.60
CA GLN A 67 18.90 -13.35 3.59
C GLN A 67 18.00 -13.11 2.37
N TRP A 68 17.16 -12.07 2.37
CA TRP A 68 16.18 -11.82 1.32
C TRP A 68 16.73 -10.87 0.28
N LEU A 69 16.99 -11.41 -0.91
CA LEU A 69 17.42 -10.69 -2.10
C LEU A 69 16.23 -10.57 -3.07
N PRO A 70 15.89 -9.36 -3.54
CA PRO A 70 14.95 -9.18 -4.64
C PRO A 70 15.40 -9.96 -5.88
N LYS A 71 14.49 -10.70 -6.50
CA LYS A 71 14.72 -11.48 -7.73
C LYS A 71 13.96 -10.84 -8.87
N VAL A 72 14.63 -10.64 -10.00
CA VAL A 72 14.07 -10.06 -11.22
C VAL A 72 14.41 -11.00 -12.38
N ALA A 73 13.41 -11.34 -13.20
CA ALA A 73 13.61 -12.12 -14.42
C ALA A 73 14.47 -11.37 -15.44
N VAL A 74 15.06 -12.08 -16.40
CA VAL A 74 16.04 -11.50 -17.35
C VAL A 74 15.37 -10.59 -18.39
N ASP A 75 14.11 -10.87 -18.70
CA ASP A 75 13.24 -10.13 -19.62
C ASP A 75 12.30 -9.14 -18.91
N ALA A 76 12.41 -9.03 -17.58
CA ALA A 76 11.64 -8.08 -16.78
C ALA A 76 12.35 -6.73 -16.68
N TYR A 77 11.60 -5.65 -16.88
CA TYR A 77 12.11 -4.29 -16.76
C TYR A 77 11.85 -3.71 -15.38
N VAL A 78 12.87 -3.13 -14.78
CA VAL A 78 12.75 -2.32 -13.57
C VAL A 78 13.42 -0.97 -13.84
N ALA A 79 12.63 0.10 -13.76
CA ALA A 79 13.12 1.46 -13.96
C ALA A 79 14.24 1.81 -12.95
N PRO A 80 15.25 2.61 -13.33
CA PRO A 80 16.42 2.88 -12.49
C PRO A 80 16.07 3.59 -11.17
N ASP A 81 15.00 4.39 -11.15
CA ASP A 81 14.50 5.10 -9.96
C ASP A 81 13.60 4.26 -9.06
N ALA A 82 13.24 3.04 -9.47
CA ALA A 82 12.41 2.15 -8.65
C ALA A 82 13.22 1.52 -7.51
N VAL A 83 12.57 1.20 -6.39
CA VAL A 83 13.23 0.59 -5.22
C VAL A 83 12.55 -0.72 -4.86
N LEU A 84 13.27 -1.83 -5.02
CA LEU A 84 12.85 -3.18 -4.63
C LEU A 84 13.64 -3.58 -3.38
N ALA A 85 12.95 -3.86 -2.28
CA ALA A 85 13.59 -4.17 -0.99
C ALA A 85 13.02 -5.46 -0.37
N GLY A 86 13.90 -6.36 0.07
CA GLY A 86 13.53 -7.60 0.76
C GLY A 86 13.03 -8.71 -0.18
N GLN A 87 11.96 -9.41 0.21
CA GLN A 87 11.33 -10.49 -0.54
C GLN A 87 10.45 -9.94 -1.68
N VAL A 88 11.08 -9.50 -2.78
CA VAL A 88 10.36 -9.13 -4.00
C VAL A 88 10.74 -10.10 -5.12
N THR A 89 9.76 -10.67 -5.81
CA THR A 89 9.98 -11.49 -7.01
C THR A 89 9.23 -10.87 -8.19
N VAL A 90 9.96 -10.54 -9.24
CA VAL A 90 9.44 -10.02 -10.51
C VAL A 90 9.61 -11.11 -11.57
N HIS A 91 8.50 -11.69 -12.02
CA HIS A 91 8.48 -12.77 -13.01
C HIS A 91 8.62 -12.25 -14.45
N ASP A 92 8.67 -13.19 -15.38
CA ASP A 92 9.00 -12.98 -16.78
C ASP A 92 8.02 -12.01 -17.47
N GLY A 93 8.55 -11.11 -18.29
CA GLY A 93 7.82 -10.04 -18.96
C GLY A 93 7.16 -8.99 -18.04
N ALA A 94 7.38 -9.02 -16.73
CA ALA A 94 6.81 -8.03 -15.82
C ALA A 94 7.58 -6.69 -15.86
N SER A 95 6.89 -5.58 -15.58
CA SER A 95 7.47 -4.23 -15.67
C SER A 95 7.20 -3.39 -14.41
N VAL A 96 8.24 -2.78 -13.84
CA VAL A 96 8.16 -1.83 -12.72
C VAL A 96 8.63 -0.46 -13.21
N TRP A 97 7.71 0.51 -13.23
CA TRP A 97 7.93 1.83 -13.81
C TRP A 97 8.50 2.86 -12.81
N SER A 98 8.86 4.03 -13.31
CA SER A 98 9.69 5.02 -12.61
C SER A 98 9.12 5.49 -11.27
N GLY A 99 9.98 5.52 -10.24
CA GLY A 99 9.65 5.96 -8.89
C GLY A 99 8.77 5.01 -8.08
N SER A 100 8.47 3.80 -8.59
CA SER A 100 7.70 2.80 -7.85
C SER A 100 8.54 2.12 -6.76
N VAL A 101 7.92 1.83 -5.62
CA VAL A 101 8.58 1.29 -4.42
C VAL A 101 7.92 -0.01 -3.99
N LEU A 102 8.66 -1.11 -4.10
CA LEU A 102 8.24 -2.46 -3.74
C LEU A 102 9.00 -2.89 -2.49
N ARG A 103 8.34 -2.86 -1.32
CA ARG A 103 8.96 -3.19 -0.03
C ARG A 103 8.37 -4.49 0.52
N GLY A 104 9.01 -5.61 0.20
CA GLY A 104 8.71 -6.94 0.73
C GLY A 104 9.50 -7.25 2.01
N ASP A 105 9.47 -6.34 3.00
CA ASP A 105 10.29 -6.44 4.21
C ASP A 105 9.61 -7.15 5.38
N LEU A 106 8.27 -7.21 5.40
CA LEU A 106 7.51 -7.98 6.39
C LEU A 106 7.00 -9.31 5.81
N ASN A 107 6.59 -9.31 4.54
CA ASN A 107 6.11 -10.47 3.78
C ASN A 107 6.48 -10.32 2.29
N LYS A 108 6.40 -11.41 1.53
CA LYS A 108 6.75 -11.42 0.09
C LYS A 108 5.81 -10.56 -0.77
N ILE A 109 6.40 -10.02 -1.84
CA ILE A 109 5.70 -9.37 -2.95
C ILE A 109 6.05 -10.13 -4.23
N THR A 110 5.04 -10.53 -5.00
CA THR A 110 5.21 -11.26 -6.26
C THR A 110 4.48 -10.52 -7.39
N LEU A 111 5.20 -10.21 -8.48
CA LEU A 111 4.63 -9.75 -9.74
C LEU A 111 4.70 -10.88 -10.77
N GLY A 112 3.55 -11.31 -11.29
CA GLY A 112 3.39 -12.41 -12.24
C GLY A 112 3.67 -12.03 -13.69
N PHE A 113 3.45 -12.99 -14.58
CA PHE A 113 3.80 -12.88 -16.01
C PHE A 113 3.14 -11.68 -16.70
N CYS A 114 3.92 -10.85 -17.39
CA CYS A 114 3.40 -9.67 -18.11
C CYS A 114 2.60 -8.69 -17.22
N ALA A 115 2.79 -8.72 -15.90
CA ALA A 115 2.18 -7.78 -14.97
C ALA A 115 2.94 -6.45 -14.97
N ASN A 116 2.23 -5.33 -14.92
CA ASN A 116 2.84 -4.00 -14.88
C ASN A 116 2.47 -3.20 -13.62
N VAL A 117 3.46 -2.52 -13.06
CA VAL A 117 3.34 -1.59 -11.93
C VAL A 117 3.79 -0.21 -12.39
N GLN A 118 2.83 0.60 -12.83
CA GLN A 118 3.04 1.95 -13.36
C GLN A 118 3.60 2.93 -12.30
N GLU A 119 3.92 4.14 -12.73
CA GLU A 119 4.80 5.09 -12.05
C GLU A 119 4.35 5.41 -10.62
N ARG A 120 5.35 5.58 -9.73
CA ARG A 120 5.16 6.04 -8.35
C ARG A 120 4.17 5.20 -7.52
N SER A 121 3.99 3.94 -7.90
CA SER A 121 3.15 3.00 -7.16
C SER A 121 3.92 2.41 -5.99
N VAL A 122 3.27 2.30 -4.83
CA VAL A 122 3.87 1.79 -3.60
C VAL A 122 3.22 0.45 -3.23
N LEU A 123 4.02 -0.61 -3.31
CA LEU A 123 3.65 -1.95 -2.89
C LEU A 123 4.32 -2.23 -1.55
N HIS A 124 3.53 -2.50 -0.52
CA HIS A 124 4.01 -2.90 0.80
C HIS A 124 3.28 -4.16 1.26
N ALA A 125 3.94 -5.00 2.04
CA ALA A 125 3.31 -6.14 2.68
C ALA A 125 3.23 -5.88 4.20
N ALA A 126 2.02 -5.96 4.78
CA ALA A 126 1.79 -5.90 6.22
C ALA A 126 2.39 -7.14 6.93
N TRP A 127 2.59 -7.04 8.24
CA TRP A 127 3.14 -8.15 9.05
C TRP A 127 2.19 -9.34 9.14
N SER A 128 0.91 -9.05 9.35
CA SER A 128 -0.19 -10.01 9.43
C SER A 128 -1.46 -9.28 9.03
N ALA A 129 -2.34 -9.93 8.27
CA ALA A 129 -3.63 -9.36 7.90
C ALA A 129 -4.65 -9.61 9.02
N SER A 130 -5.31 -8.55 9.50
CA SER A 130 -6.38 -8.64 10.53
C SER A 130 -7.54 -9.56 10.12
N THR A 131 -7.66 -9.86 8.83
CA THR A 131 -8.70 -10.71 8.22
C THR A 131 -8.36 -12.21 8.24
N GLY A 132 -7.16 -12.61 8.65
CA GLY A 132 -6.70 -14.01 8.61
C GLY A 132 -6.32 -14.53 7.23
N LEU A 133 -6.36 -13.68 6.19
CA LEU A 133 -5.87 -13.98 4.85
C LEU A 133 -4.33 -13.88 4.78
N PRO A 134 -3.68 -14.43 3.74
CA PRO A 134 -2.25 -14.24 3.51
C PRO A 134 -1.88 -12.76 3.48
N ALA A 135 -0.87 -12.36 4.23
CA ALA A 135 -0.40 -10.97 4.30
C ALA A 135 0.64 -10.63 3.19
N GLU A 136 0.75 -11.49 2.18
CA GLU A 136 1.55 -11.25 0.97
C GLU A 136 0.84 -10.31 -0.01
N THR A 137 1.60 -9.66 -0.88
CA THR A 137 1.05 -8.93 -2.03
C THR A 137 1.33 -9.73 -3.29
N LEU A 138 0.27 -10.30 -3.89
CA LEU A 138 0.37 -11.08 -5.12
C LEU A 138 -0.35 -10.33 -6.24
N VAL A 139 0.39 -10.07 -7.31
CA VAL A 139 -0.12 -9.53 -8.56
C VAL A 139 0.08 -10.62 -9.60
N ASP A 140 -0.97 -11.28 -10.06
CA ASP A 140 -0.87 -12.39 -11.02
C ASP A 140 -0.66 -11.88 -12.47
N ARG A 141 -0.75 -12.76 -13.46
CA ARG A 141 -0.46 -12.50 -14.87
C ARG A 141 -1.39 -11.47 -15.52
N TYR A 142 -0.86 -10.71 -16.48
CA TYR A 142 -1.58 -9.69 -17.25
C TYR A 142 -2.30 -8.63 -16.40
N VAL A 143 -1.91 -8.45 -15.14
CA VAL A 143 -2.47 -7.38 -14.30
C VAL A 143 -1.83 -6.05 -14.65
N THR A 144 -2.66 -5.03 -14.87
CA THR A 144 -2.23 -3.65 -15.11
C THR A 144 -2.49 -2.81 -13.87
N VAL A 145 -1.44 -2.47 -13.12
CA VAL A 145 -1.52 -1.58 -11.95
C VAL A 145 -1.19 -0.16 -12.38
N GLY A 146 -2.20 0.71 -12.34
CA GLY A 146 -2.13 2.11 -12.77
C GLY A 146 -1.19 2.99 -11.93
N ALA A 147 -0.79 4.13 -12.48
CA ALA A 147 0.11 5.06 -11.81
C ALA A 147 -0.42 5.53 -10.43
N TYR A 148 0.47 5.80 -9.48
CA TYR A 148 0.20 6.23 -8.11
C TYR A 148 -0.67 5.26 -7.28
N CYS A 149 -0.68 3.96 -7.57
CA CYS A 149 -1.41 3.01 -6.74
C CYS A 149 -0.71 2.73 -5.41
N LEU A 150 -1.48 2.49 -4.36
CA LEU A 150 -0.99 1.98 -3.08
C LEU A 150 -1.57 0.59 -2.83
N LEU A 151 -0.73 -0.43 -2.86
CA LEU A 151 -1.11 -1.82 -2.63
C LEU A 151 -0.55 -2.29 -1.29
N ARG A 152 -1.41 -2.73 -0.36
CA ARG A 152 -1.01 -3.30 0.92
C ARG A 152 -1.61 -4.69 1.14
N SER A 153 -0.78 -5.74 1.07
CA SER A 153 -1.17 -7.15 1.30
C SER A 153 -2.48 -7.53 0.60
N CYS A 154 -2.52 -7.33 -0.72
CA CYS A 154 -3.67 -7.66 -1.54
C CYS A 154 -3.32 -8.76 -2.55
N THR A 155 -4.32 -9.57 -2.87
CA THR A 155 -4.24 -10.57 -3.93
C THR A 155 -5.01 -10.06 -5.13
N ILE A 156 -4.34 -9.95 -6.27
CA ILE A 156 -4.93 -9.54 -7.55
C ILE A 156 -4.76 -10.70 -8.51
N GLU A 157 -5.88 -11.33 -8.85
CA GLU A 157 -5.97 -12.46 -9.76
C GLU A 157 -5.66 -12.06 -11.22
N PRO A 158 -5.51 -13.04 -12.14
CA PRO A 158 -5.17 -12.77 -13.54
C PRO A 158 -6.07 -11.76 -14.25
N GLU A 159 -5.50 -11.05 -15.22
CA GLU A 159 -6.27 -10.22 -16.18
C GLU A 159 -7.13 -9.15 -15.47
N CYS A 160 -6.55 -8.45 -14.48
CA CYS A 160 -7.20 -7.34 -13.79
C CYS A 160 -6.62 -5.97 -14.21
N ILE A 161 -7.45 -4.93 -14.16
CA ILE A 161 -6.99 -3.53 -14.28
C ILE A 161 -7.26 -2.81 -12.96
N ILE A 162 -6.20 -2.25 -12.37
CA ILE A 162 -6.29 -1.34 -11.23
C ILE A 162 -6.07 0.07 -11.75
N GLY A 163 -7.11 0.90 -11.72
CA GLY A 163 -7.06 2.28 -12.19
C GLY A 163 -6.08 3.15 -11.41
N GLN A 164 -5.64 4.25 -12.04
CA GLN A 164 -4.70 5.21 -11.46
C GLN A 164 -5.16 5.72 -10.08
N HIS A 165 -4.23 5.98 -9.17
CA HIS A 165 -4.51 6.48 -7.82
C HIS A 165 -5.42 5.57 -6.97
N SER A 166 -5.48 4.27 -7.27
CA SER A 166 -6.25 3.32 -6.47
C SER A 166 -5.49 2.89 -5.21
N ILE A 167 -6.23 2.59 -4.14
CA ILE A 167 -5.69 2.15 -2.85
C ILE A 167 -6.32 0.82 -2.48
N LEU A 168 -5.52 -0.25 -2.42
CA LEU A 168 -5.92 -1.58 -2.00
C LEU A 168 -5.37 -1.87 -0.60
N MET A 169 -6.25 -2.24 0.32
CA MET A 169 -5.93 -2.50 1.72
C MET A 169 -5.81 -4.00 2.01
N GLU A 170 -5.38 -4.32 3.24
CA GLU A 170 -5.00 -5.67 3.69
C GLU A 170 -6.09 -6.72 3.49
N GLY A 171 -5.72 -7.86 2.90
CA GLY A 171 -6.61 -8.97 2.61
C GLY A 171 -7.70 -8.63 1.58
N SER A 172 -7.55 -7.55 0.80
CA SER A 172 -8.41 -7.34 -0.35
C SER A 172 -8.07 -8.34 -1.47
N LEU A 173 -9.12 -8.85 -2.11
CA LEU A 173 -9.05 -9.80 -3.22
C LEU A 173 -9.73 -9.17 -4.43
N VAL A 174 -9.00 -9.04 -5.54
CA VAL A 174 -9.56 -8.65 -6.83
C VAL A 174 -9.54 -9.88 -7.71
N GLU A 175 -10.72 -10.37 -8.10
CA GLU A 175 -10.86 -11.59 -8.90
C GLU A 175 -10.58 -11.37 -10.38
N THR A 176 -10.38 -12.47 -11.11
CA THR A 176 -10.12 -12.45 -12.56
C THR A 176 -11.02 -11.51 -13.35
N ASN A 177 -10.47 -10.88 -14.39
CA ASN A 177 -11.23 -10.02 -15.30
C ASN A 177 -11.96 -8.85 -14.61
N SER A 178 -11.49 -8.39 -13.45
CA SER A 178 -12.09 -7.26 -12.73
C SER A 178 -11.39 -5.94 -13.04
N VAL A 179 -12.16 -4.85 -13.04
CA VAL A 179 -11.66 -3.50 -13.29
C VAL A 179 -12.01 -2.60 -12.11
N LEU A 180 -10.99 -1.98 -11.53
CA LEU A 180 -11.14 -0.94 -10.51
C LEU A 180 -10.92 0.42 -11.17
N GLU A 181 -11.88 1.34 -11.08
CA GLU A 181 -11.78 2.67 -11.67
C GLU A 181 -10.74 3.54 -10.92
N ALA A 182 -10.24 4.61 -11.56
CA ALA A 182 -9.28 5.51 -10.96
C ALA A 182 -9.79 6.15 -9.64
N GLY A 183 -8.87 6.39 -8.70
CA GLY A 183 -9.16 6.98 -7.39
C GLY A 183 -9.96 6.09 -6.43
N SER A 184 -10.12 4.80 -6.74
CA SER A 184 -10.93 3.89 -5.93
C SER A 184 -10.19 3.36 -4.71
N VAL A 185 -10.91 3.18 -3.60
CA VAL A 185 -10.32 2.71 -2.33
C VAL A 185 -11.01 1.42 -1.88
N LEU A 186 -10.29 0.31 -1.98
CA LEU A 186 -10.76 -1.01 -1.61
C LEU A 186 -10.44 -1.29 -0.13
N ALA A 187 -11.48 -1.36 0.69
CA ALA A 187 -11.38 -1.57 2.14
C ALA A 187 -10.76 -2.93 2.51
N PRO A 188 -10.18 -3.08 3.73
CA PRO A 188 -9.58 -4.34 4.17
C PRO A 188 -10.58 -5.50 4.09
N GLY A 189 -10.12 -6.67 3.61
CA GLY A 189 -10.96 -7.87 3.46
C GLY A 189 -12.04 -7.78 2.38
N ARG A 190 -12.08 -6.71 1.57
CA ARG A 190 -13.09 -6.56 0.51
C ARG A 190 -12.69 -7.36 -0.73
N ARG A 191 -13.63 -8.17 -1.21
CA ARG A 191 -13.55 -8.95 -2.45
C ARG A 191 -14.28 -8.24 -3.58
N ILE A 192 -13.63 -8.08 -4.73
CA ILE A 192 -14.24 -7.69 -6.01
C ILE A 192 -14.52 -8.98 -6.80
N PRO A 193 -15.78 -9.29 -7.14
CA PRO A 193 -16.13 -10.46 -7.95
C PRO A 193 -15.69 -10.35 -9.42
N THR A 194 -15.47 -11.51 -10.03
CA THR A 194 -15.05 -11.74 -11.42
C THR A 194 -15.92 -10.97 -12.42
N GLY A 195 -15.28 -10.24 -13.34
CA GLY A 195 -15.98 -9.54 -14.42
C GLY A 195 -16.77 -8.31 -13.98
N GLU A 196 -16.48 -7.73 -12.81
CA GLU A 196 -17.15 -6.53 -12.32
C GLU A 196 -16.28 -5.27 -12.41
N LEU A 197 -16.94 -4.13 -12.69
CA LEU A 197 -16.36 -2.80 -12.59
C LEU A 197 -16.76 -2.16 -11.26
N TRP A 198 -15.76 -1.76 -10.48
CA TRP A 198 -15.92 -1.13 -9.19
C TRP A 198 -15.29 0.26 -9.17
N ALA A 199 -15.89 1.21 -8.45
CA ALA A 199 -15.44 2.59 -8.41
C ALA A 199 -15.63 3.26 -7.04
N GLY A 200 -14.83 4.30 -6.78
CA GLY A 200 -15.04 5.28 -5.72
C GLY A 200 -14.38 4.96 -4.38
N ASN A 201 -14.60 5.85 -3.41
CA ASN A 201 -13.99 5.80 -2.08
C ASN A 201 -15.08 5.90 -0.99
N PRO A 202 -15.44 4.80 -0.29
CA PRO A 202 -14.98 3.42 -0.51
C PRO A 202 -15.54 2.82 -1.81
N ALA A 203 -14.82 1.84 -2.38
CA ALA A 203 -15.16 1.22 -3.65
C ALA A 203 -16.50 0.47 -3.59
N ARG A 204 -17.33 0.67 -4.61
CA ARG A 204 -18.64 0.04 -4.79
C ARG A 204 -18.76 -0.54 -6.18
N PHE A 205 -19.56 -1.60 -6.31
CA PHE A 205 -20.00 -2.13 -7.60
C PHE A 205 -20.71 -1.03 -8.41
N VAL A 206 -20.30 -0.87 -9.66
CA VAL A 206 -20.94 0.05 -10.63
C VAL A 206 -21.75 -0.75 -11.64
N ARG A 207 -21.12 -1.71 -12.30
CA ARG A 207 -21.71 -2.56 -13.34
C ARG A 207 -20.87 -3.80 -13.57
N LYS A 208 -21.39 -4.74 -14.38
CA LYS A 208 -20.57 -5.79 -14.99
C LYS A 208 -19.84 -5.26 -16.22
N LEU A 209 -18.71 -5.88 -16.52
CA LEU A 209 -17.94 -5.61 -17.74
C LEU A 209 -18.58 -6.30 -18.95
N THR A 210 -18.35 -5.74 -20.13
CA THR A 210 -18.73 -6.39 -21.39
C THR A 210 -17.67 -7.41 -21.80
N ASN A 211 -18.05 -8.37 -22.65
CA ASN A 211 -17.09 -9.33 -23.19
C ASN A 211 -15.98 -8.65 -24.03
N GLU A 212 -16.29 -7.50 -24.64
CA GLU A 212 -15.32 -6.69 -25.39
C GLU A 212 -14.26 -6.11 -24.46
N GLU A 213 -14.68 -5.49 -23.35
CA GLU A 213 -13.79 -4.94 -22.32
C GLU A 213 -12.88 -6.04 -21.72
N ILE A 214 -13.44 -7.22 -21.41
CA ILE A 214 -12.68 -8.36 -20.89
C ILE A 214 -11.61 -8.82 -21.90
N MET A 215 -11.93 -8.86 -23.20
CA MET A 215 -10.96 -9.18 -24.26
C MET A 215 -9.92 -8.07 -24.51
N GLU A 216 -10.10 -6.87 -23.97
CA GLU A 216 -9.14 -5.76 -24.08
C GLU A 216 -8.10 -5.74 -22.95
N ILE A 217 -8.43 -6.26 -21.76
CA ILE A 217 -7.51 -6.30 -20.61
C ILE A 217 -6.15 -6.94 -20.96
N PRO A 218 -6.06 -8.16 -21.53
CA PRO A 218 -4.77 -8.74 -21.88
C PRO A 218 -4.07 -8.00 -23.03
N LYS A 219 -4.81 -7.37 -23.95
CA LYS A 219 -4.22 -6.57 -25.04
C LYS A 219 -3.50 -5.33 -24.49
N LEU A 220 -4.09 -4.68 -23.48
CA LEU A 220 -3.48 -3.55 -22.78
C LEU A 220 -2.18 -3.98 -22.06
N ALA A 221 -2.21 -5.12 -21.36
CA ALA A 221 -1.03 -5.64 -20.68
C ALA A 221 0.12 -5.95 -21.66
N VAL A 222 -0.17 -6.54 -22.82
CA VAL A 222 0.82 -6.80 -23.88
C VAL A 222 1.32 -5.50 -24.51
N ALA A 223 0.45 -4.53 -24.79
CA ALA A 223 0.88 -3.23 -25.34
C ALA A 223 1.84 -2.47 -24.37
N ILE A 224 1.64 -2.61 -23.06
CA ILE A 224 2.57 -2.08 -22.05
C ILE A 224 3.88 -2.88 -22.01
N ASN A 225 3.85 -4.19 -22.30
CA ASN A 225 5.05 -5.02 -22.46
C ASN A 225 5.87 -4.60 -23.69
N ASP A 226 5.24 -4.35 -24.84
CA ASP A 226 5.94 -3.88 -26.05
C ASP A 226 6.60 -2.49 -25.83
N LEU A 227 5.91 -1.58 -25.12
CA LEU A 227 6.50 -0.32 -24.69
C LEU A 227 7.66 -0.53 -23.70
N MET A 228 7.51 -1.48 -22.77
CA MET A 228 8.55 -1.85 -21.83
C MET A 228 9.79 -2.42 -22.51
N GLN A 229 9.65 -3.25 -23.56
CA GLN A 229 10.78 -3.74 -24.36
C GLN A 229 11.54 -2.59 -25.03
N SER A 230 10.82 -1.58 -25.55
CA SER A 230 11.44 -0.36 -26.08
C SER A 230 12.31 0.32 -25.01
N HIS A 231 11.78 0.53 -23.80
CA HIS A 231 12.55 1.10 -22.69
C HIS A 231 13.71 0.20 -22.23
N PHE A 232 13.51 -1.11 -22.14
CA PHE A 232 14.55 -2.07 -21.75
C PHE A 232 15.74 -2.04 -22.71
N SER A 233 15.49 -1.87 -24.01
CA SER A 233 16.54 -1.78 -25.05
C SER A 233 17.45 -0.55 -24.93
N GLU A 234 16.99 0.53 -24.29
CA GLU A 234 17.80 1.73 -24.02
C GLU A 234 18.78 1.53 -22.85
N PHE A 235 18.59 0.51 -22.01
CA PHE A 235 19.45 0.23 -20.86
C PHE A 235 20.46 -0.87 -21.13
N LEU A 236 21.74 -0.53 -21.00
CA LEU A 236 22.84 -1.49 -20.99
C LEU A 236 22.92 -2.20 -19.62
N PRO A 237 23.33 -3.49 -19.56
CA PRO A 237 23.43 -4.24 -18.29
C PRO A 237 24.38 -3.63 -17.25
N TYR A 238 25.36 -2.83 -17.69
CA TYR A 238 26.30 -2.12 -16.83
C TYR A 238 26.27 -0.63 -17.17
N SER A 239 26.21 0.22 -16.14
CA SER A 239 26.24 1.68 -16.30
C SER A 239 27.67 2.23 -16.26
N ASN A 240 27.90 3.34 -16.97
CA ASN A 240 29.18 4.03 -17.01
C ASN A 240 29.50 4.85 -15.74
N ALA A 241 28.66 4.77 -14.70
CA ALA A 241 28.77 5.60 -13.50
C ALA A 241 30.09 5.40 -12.72
N TYR A 242 30.72 4.23 -12.82
CA TYR A 242 32.02 3.96 -12.19
C TYR A 242 33.14 4.87 -12.71
N LEU A 243 33.11 5.27 -13.99
CA LEU A 243 34.09 6.17 -14.60
C LEU A 243 34.02 7.57 -13.97
N GLU A 244 32.81 8.07 -13.67
CA GLU A 244 32.64 9.36 -12.99
C GLU A 244 33.09 9.28 -11.53
N VAL A 245 32.82 8.17 -10.84
CA VAL A 245 33.34 7.93 -9.48
C VAL A 245 34.88 7.87 -9.47
N GLU A 246 35.51 7.27 -10.47
CA GLU A 246 36.97 7.28 -10.61
C GLU A 246 37.53 8.68 -10.85
N LYS A 247 36.94 9.48 -11.76
CA LYS A 247 37.34 10.88 -12.00
C LYS A 247 37.22 11.70 -10.71
N LEU A 248 36.12 11.51 -9.98
CA LEU A 248 35.88 12.18 -8.70
C LEU A 248 36.90 11.78 -7.63
N LYS A 249 37.21 10.49 -7.47
CA LYS A 249 38.30 10.04 -6.58
C LYS A 249 39.65 10.65 -6.95
N LYS A 250 39.98 10.67 -8.25
CA LYS A 250 41.22 11.27 -8.78
C LYS A 250 41.29 12.78 -8.47
N SER A 251 40.18 13.52 -8.56
CA SER A 251 40.16 14.95 -8.19
C SER A 251 40.36 15.22 -6.69
N PHE A 252 40.02 14.26 -5.83
CA PHE A 252 40.28 14.32 -4.38
C PHE A 252 41.65 13.74 -3.98
N SER A 253 42.51 13.38 -4.94
CA SER A 253 43.82 12.75 -4.71
C SER A 253 43.75 11.44 -3.91
N ILE A 254 42.60 10.74 -3.94
CA ILE A 254 42.41 9.47 -3.25
C ILE A 254 42.97 8.35 -4.15
N PRO A 255 43.92 7.51 -3.69
CA PRO A 255 44.40 6.38 -4.47
C PRO A 255 43.27 5.36 -4.73
N LEU A 256 43.37 4.62 -5.83
CA LEU A 256 42.38 3.62 -6.25
C LEU A 256 42.43 2.36 -5.37
#